data_AF-A0AAW2XJ21-F1
#
_entry.id   AF-A0AAW2XJ21-F1
#
_cell.length_a   1.000
_cell.length_b   1.000
_cell.length_c   1.000
_cell.angle_alpha   90.00
_cell.angle_beta   90.00
_cell.angle_gamma   90.00
#
_symmetry.space_group_name_H-M   'P 1'
#
loop_
_entity.id
_entity.type
_entity.pdbx_description
1 polymer ?
#
loop_
_entity_poly.entity_id
_entity_poly.type
_entity_poly.pdbx_seq_one_letter_code
_entity_poly.pdbx_strand_id
1 'polypeptide(L)'
;MHEAHYAPYAMHPGSTKMYRDLRPYYWWPTMKKDVAEFVAKCLTCQQVKAEHQAPAGKLHPLSIPEWKWEKITMDFVIGLPRHSENMMLSG
;
A
#
# COMPACT_ATOMS: atom_id res chain seq x y z
N MET A 1 7.95 10.22 -20.14
CA MET A 1 6.81 9.74 -19.32
C MET A 1 6.09 8.56 -19.93
N HIS A 2 5.75 8.58 -21.24
CA HIS A 2 5.00 7.49 -21.89
C HIS A 2 5.67 6.12 -21.77
N GLU A 3 6.94 6.00 -22.17
CA GLU A 3 7.71 4.75 -22.07
C GLU A 3 7.81 4.23 -20.62
N ALA A 4 8.16 5.12 -19.68
CA ALA A 4 8.27 4.79 -18.27
C ALA A 4 6.94 4.31 -17.63
N HIS A 5 5.80 4.55 -18.27
CA HIS A 5 4.49 4.21 -17.74
C HIS A 5 3.78 3.08 -18.48
N TYR A 6 3.85 3.09 -19.81
CA TYR A 6 3.13 2.17 -20.70
C TYR A 6 3.99 1.02 -21.22
N ALA A 7 5.30 0.99 -20.96
CA ALA A 7 6.11 -0.16 -21.32
C ALA A 7 5.55 -1.42 -20.62
N PRO A 8 5.49 -2.59 -21.30
CA PRO A 8 4.92 -3.81 -20.73
C PRO A 8 5.53 -4.20 -19.37
N TYR A 9 6.83 -3.93 -19.18
CA TYR A 9 7.56 -4.22 -17.96
C TYR A 9 7.42 -3.14 -16.86
N ALA A 10 6.89 -1.95 -17.18
CA ALA A 10 6.76 -0.87 -16.21
C ALA A 10 5.60 -1.10 -15.23
N MET A 11 4.59 -1.90 -15.63
CA MET A 11 3.40 -2.23 -14.85
C MET A 11 2.65 -1.00 -14.32
N HIS A 12 2.46 0.02 -15.17
CA HIS A 12 1.69 1.23 -14.82
C HIS A 12 2.07 1.82 -13.44
N PRO A 13 3.35 2.23 -13.27
CA PRO A 13 3.86 2.70 -11.99
C PRO A 13 3.10 3.94 -11.51
N GLY A 14 2.82 3.99 -10.21
CA GLY A 14 2.20 5.16 -9.58
C GLY A 14 3.11 6.39 -9.57
N SER A 15 2.54 7.55 -9.26
CA SER A 15 3.22 8.86 -9.30
C SER A 15 4.53 8.89 -8.50
N THR A 16 4.57 8.28 -7.33
CA THR A 16 5.79 8.22 -6.50
C THR A 16 6.91 7.42 -7.15
N LYS A 17 6.59 6.24 -7.72
CA LYS A 17 7.57 5.41 -8.42
C LYS A 17 8.05 6.12 -9.69
N MET A 18 7.12 6.63 -10.50
CA MET A 18 7.44 7.43 -11.69
C MET A 18 8.37 8.60 -11.39
N TYR A 19 8.09 9.37 -10.34
CA TYR A 19 8.94 10.50 -9.96
C TYR A 19 10.34 10.03 -9.54
N ARG A 20 10.42 8.98 -8.72
CA ARG A 20 11.70 8.42 -8.26
C ARG A 20 12.55 7.89 -9.41
N ASP A 21 11.93 7.25 -10.38
CA ASP A 21 12.64 6.62 -11.51
C ASP A 21 13.11 7.69 -12.53
N LEU A 22 12.37 8.80 -12.69
CA LEU A 22 12.73 9.88 -13.61
C LEU A 22 13.73 10.90 -13.01
N ARG A 23 13.65 11.16 -11.70
CA ARG A 23 14.44 12.20 -11.00
C ARG A 23 15.96 12.10 -11.21
N PRO A 24 16.59 10.92 -11.34
CA PRO A 24 18.04 10.83 -11.58
C PRO A 24 18.48 11.35 -12.95
N TYR A 25 17.60 11.37 -13.94
CA TYR A 25 17.94 11.64 -15.34
C TYR A 25 17.37 12.97 -15.86
N TYR A 26 16.28 13.44 -15.26
CA TYR A 26 15.55 14.61 -15.74
C TYR A 26 15.14 15.53 -14.59
N TRP A 27 15.05 16.83 -14.87
CA TRP A 27 14.57 17.81 -13.92
C TRP A 27 13.87 18.98 -14.62
N TRP A 28 12.76 19.44 -14.05
CA TRP A 28 12.09 20.70 -14.39
C TRP A 28 11.18 21.17 -13.23
N PRO A 29 10.79 22.46 -13.17
CA PRO A 29 10.14 23.06 -11.99
C PRO A 29 8.84 22.37 -11.54
N THR A 30 8.04 21.85 -12.47
CA THR A 30 6.74 21.23 -12.20
C THR A 30 6.75 19.71 -12.26
N MET A 31 7.94 19.08 -12.31
CA MET A 31 8.09 17.64 -12.55
C MET A 31 7.22 16.74 -11.68
N LYS A 32 7.16 16.99 -10.38
CA LYS A 32 6.35 16.18 -9.47
C LYS A 32 4.85 16.32 -9.75
N LYS A 33 4.40 17.52 -10.10
CA LYS A 33 3.01 17.82 -10.47
C LYS A 33 2.65 17.16 -11.80
N ASP A 34 3.51 17.32 -12.80
CA ASP A 34 3.27 16.78 -14.15
C ASP A 34 3.25 15.24 -14.14
N VAL A 35 4.13 14.60 -13.35
CA VAL A 35 4.09 13.14 -13.13
C VAL A 35 2.77 12.72 -12.48
N ALA A 36 2.29 13.46 -11.48
CA ALA A 36 1.04 13.14 -10.82
C ALA A 36 -0.16 13.28 -11.77
N GLU A 37 -0.23 14.36 -12.54
CA GLU A 37 -1.29 14.59 -13.53
C GLU A 37 -1.26 13.56 -14.66
N PHE A 38 -0.06 13.17 -15.12
CA PHE A 38 0.10 12.16 -16.15
C PHE A 38 -0.42 10.79 -15.69
N VAL A 39 -0.03 10.35 -14.49
CA VAL A 39 -0.49 9.07 -13.93
C VAL A 39 -1.98 9.12 -13.61
N ALA A 40 -2.50 10.26 -13.14
CA ALA A 40 -3.92 10.44 -12.83
C ALA A 40 -4.82 10.29 -14.07
N LYS A 41 -4.32 10.57 -15.28
CA LYS A 41 -5.06 10.41 -16.55
C LYS A 41 -5.05 8.97 -17.09
N CYS A 42 -4.29 8.05 -16.50
CA CYS A 42 -4.22 6.66 -16.96
C CYS A 42 -5.45 5.86 -16.51
N LEU A 43 -6.27 5.40 -17.46
CA LEU A 43 -7.47 4.58 -17.19
C LEU A 43 -7.15 3.28 -16.42
N THR A 44 -6.08 2.59 -16.80
CA THR A 44 -5.64 1.36 -16.12
C THR A 44 -5.30 1.64 -14.65
N CYS A 45 -4.57 2.72 -14.37
CA CYS A 45 -4.29 3.13 -13.00
C CYS A 45 -5.55 3.51 -12.22
N GLN A 46 -6.48 4.22 -12.85
CA GLN A 46 -7.74 4.61 -12.21
C GLN A 46 -8.60 3.40 -11.84
N GLN A 47 -8.67 2.39 -12.71
CA GLN A 47 -9.47 1.19 -12.45
C GLN A 47 -8.84 0.30 -11.38
N VAL A 48 -7.52 0.07 -11.45
CA VAL A 48 -6.82 -0.81 -10.50
C VAL A 48 -6.64 -0.16 -9.13
N LYS A 49 -6.43 1.15 -9.09
CA LYS A 49 -6.25 1.93 -7.84
C LYS A 49 -7.51 2.69 -7.43
N ALA A 50 -8.66 2.38 -8.02
CA ALA A 50 -9.92 2.88 -7.52
C ALA A 50 -9.99 2.58 -6.01
N GLU A 51 -10.48 3.54 -5.24
CA GLU A 51 -10.66 3.38 -3.81
C GLU A 51 -11.71 2.29 -3.59
N HIS A 52 -11.26 1.04 -3.45
CA HIS A 52 -12.10 -0.10 -3.11
C HIS A 52 -12.49 -0.10 -1.63
N GLN A 53 -11.96 0.85 -0.85
CA GLN A 53 -12.43 1.10 0.49
C GLN A 53 -13.81 1.74 0.36
N ALA A 54 -14.84 1.05 0.88
CA ALA A 54 -16.09 1.73 1.16
C ALA A 54 -15.76 2.98 2.01
N PRO A 55 -16.43 4.12 1.79
CA PRO A 55 -16.26 5.27 2.67
C PRO A 55 -16.40 4.77 4.09
N ALA A 56 -15.43 5.10 4.95
CA ALA A 56 -15.41 4.61 6.32
C ALA A 56 -16.79 4.92 6.93
N GLY A 57 -17.59 3.88 7.14
CA GLY A 57 -18.90 4.02 7.74
C GLY A 57 -18.75 4.64 9.13
N LYS A 58 -19.85 5.13 9.70
CA LYS A 58 -19.82 5.53 11.10
C LYS A 58 -19.35 4.32 11.91
N LEU A 59 -18.21 4.43 12.56
CA LEU A 59 -17.75 3.43 13.51
C LEU A 59 -18.81 3.37 14.61
N HIS A 60 -19.49 2.23 14.73
CA HIS A 60 -20.36 1.96 15.86
C HIS A 60 -19.50 1.36 16.97
N PRO A 61 -19.10 2.13 17.99
CA PRO A 61 -18.32 1.58 19.09
C PRO A 61 -19.14 0.49 19.79
N LEU A 62 -18.47 -0.60 20.16
CA LEU A 62 -19.08 -1.63 21.01
C LEU A 62 -19.41 -1.00 22.36
N SER A 63 -20.51 -1.45 22.99
CA SER A 63 -20.81 -1.03 24.36
C SER A 63 -19.64 -1.36 25.29
N ILE A 64 -19.42 -0.51 26.30
CA ILE A 64 -18.40 -0.78 27.32
C ILE A 64 -18.88 -2.00 28.14
N PRO A 65 -18.07 -3.07 28.27
CA PRO A 65 -18.43 -4.16 29.17
C PRO A 65 -18.46 -3.67 30.62
N GLU A 66 -19.47 -4.07 31.37
CA GLU A 66 -19.67 -3.72 32.77
C GLU A 66 -18.79 -4.54 33.70
N TRP A 67 -18.39 -5.74 33.28
CA TRP A 67 -17.62 -6.68 34.09
C TRP A 67 -16.37 -7.23 33.40
N LYS A 68 -15.41 -7.68 34.22
CA LYS A 68 -14.23 -8.41 33.73
C LYS A 68 -14.68 -9.68 33.01
N TRP A 69 -14.07 -9.96 31.85
CA TRP A 69 -14.33 -11.15 31.02
C TRP A 69 -15.69 -11.22 30.30
N GLU A 70 -16.49 -10.16 30.34
CA GLU A 70 -17.77 -10.12 29.63
C GLU A 70 -17.61 -10.18 28.10
N LYS A 71 -16.48 -9.65 27.60
CA LYS A 71 -16.16 -9.63 26.18
C LYS A 71 -14.73 -10.13 25.96
N ILE A 72 -14.61 -11.17 25.13
CA ILE A 72 -13.33 -11.76 24.71
C ILE A 72 -13.31 -11.69 23.18
N THR A 73 -12.28 -11.07 22.62
CA THR A 73 -12.04 -11.06 21.18
C THR A 73 -10.80 -11.89 20.87
N MET A 74 -10.78 -12.53 19.70
CA MET A 74 -9.66 -13.33 19.22
C MET A 74 -9.38 -12.96 17.77
N ASP A 75 -8.10 -12.90 17.43
CA ASP A 75 -7.62 -12.64 16.07
C ASP A 75 -6.47 -13.59 15.72
N PHE A 76 -6.31 -13.89 14.44
CA PHE A 76 -5.25 -14.77 13.94
C PHE A 76 -4.13 -13.95 13.32
N VAL A 77 -2.93 -14.07 13.90
CA VAL A 77 -1.72 -13.53 13.27
C VAL A 77 -1.13 -14.59 12.35
N ILE A 78 -1.12 -14.31 11.04
CA ILE A 78 -0.51 -15.17 10.02
C ILE A 78 0.86 -14.62 9.59
N GLY A 79 1.71 -15.48 9.01
CA GLY A 79 3.01 -15.06 8.44
C GLY A 79 4.14 -14.88 9.45
N LEU A 80 4.01 -15.45 10.66
CA LEU A 80 5.11 -15.48 11.62
C LEU A 80 6.26 -16.36 11.10
N PRO A 81 7.53 -15.98 11.37
CA PRO A 81 8.66 -16.85 11.09
C PRO A 81 8.45 -18.23 11.71
N ARG A 82 8.75 -19.30 10.96
CA ARG A 82 8.78 -20.64 11.55
C ARG A 82 9.84 -20.65 12.64
N HIS A 83 9.46 -21.02 13.86
CA HIS A 83 10.44 -21.27 14.90
C HIS A 83 11.38 -22.36 14.41
N SER A 84 12.68 -22.07 14.35
CA SER A 84 13.70 -23.10 14.11
C SER A 84 13.81 -23.95 15.37
N GLU A 85 13.49 -25.24 15.31
CA GLU A 85 13.90 -26.23 16.31
C GLU A 85 15.42 -26.46 16.24
N ASN A 86 16.23 -25.43 16.53
CA ASN A 86 17.68 -25.57 16.69
C ASN A 86 18.28 -24.37 17.43
N MET A 87 17.68 -24.01 18.57
CA MET A 87 18.38 -23.21 19.59
C MET A 87 18.72 -24.11 20.79
N MET A 88 19.44 -25.19 20.53
CA MET A 88 20.38 -25.78 21.50
C MET A 88 21.59 -26.33 20.76
N LEU A 89 22.76 -26.14 21.35
CA LEU A 89 24.10 -26.64 20.98
C LEU A 89 25.04 -25.69 20.22
N SER A 90 25.52 -24.69 20.95
CA SER A 90 26.95 -24.28 21.03
C SER A 90 27.00 -23.27 22.17
N GLY A 91 27.53 -23.57 23.36
CA GLY A 91 28.88 -24.05 23.65
C GLY A 91 29.47 -23.02 24.60
#